data_AF-A0A4Y3KVR3-F1
#
_entry.id   AF-A0A4Y3KVR3-F1
#
_cell.length_a   1.000
_cell.length_b   1.000
_cell.length_c   1.000
_cell.angle_alpha   90.00
_cell.angle_beta   90.00
_cell.angle_gamma   90.00
#
_symmetry.space_group_name_H-M   'P 1'
#
loop_
_entity.id
_entity.type
_entity.pdbx_description
1 polymer ?
#
loop_
_entity_poly.entity_id
_entity_poly.type
_entity_poly.pdbx_seq_one_letter_code
_entity_poly.pdbx_strand_id
1 'polypeptide(L)'
;MRERETAGGRRPPSPERPEEAESPAAPRSLLALQTTAGNQATVSWVRGAEQRTRLVPVVQRLEPEWTDDTGDQGEAGEAQELQDRSRPRTKDQARAMVDGHVQPRSCFIEYEGSRAGWRAIPGTGCAHWVAHQRGGPTGTSNVCELGFKYRVTELLASLTQRSADLQSARVGDVWSASGSSHVGIIRAVTREDGGARVVSVSVENDSSASGGVVTQTKTDGSVYGGA
;
A
#
# COMPACT_ATOMS: atom_id res chain seq x y z
N MET A 1 30.25 -36.56 62.01
CA MET A 1 31.00 -35.36 62.48
C MET A 1 32.34 -35.30 61.75
N ARG A 2 32.41 -34.53 60.66
CA ARG A 2 33.65 -33.93 60.14
C ARG A 2 33.24 -32.66 59.39
N GLU A 3 33.45 -31.53 60.04
CA GLU A 3 33.19 -30.19 59.52
C GLU A 3 34.24 -29.87 58.45
N ARG A 4 33.80 -29.30 57.33
CA ARG A 4 34.69 -28.69 56.33
C ARG A 4 34.46 -27.19 56.37
N GLU A 5 35.39 -26.49 56.99
CA GLU A 5 35.58 -25.06 56.86
C GLU A 5 36.06 -24.75 55.43
N THR A 6 35.36 -23.88 54.72
CA THR A 6 35.85 -23.25 53.49
C THR A 6 35.94 -21.75 53.69
N ALA A 7 37.15 -21.26 53.49
CA ALA A 7 37.66 -19.93 53.73
C ALA A 7 36.88 -18.80 53.03
N GLY A 8 36.70 -17.71 53.77
CA GLY A 8 36.21 -16.43 53.26
C GLY A 8 37.25 -15.76 52.37
N GLY A 9 36.87 -15.53 51.11
CA GLY A 9 37.63 -14.72 50.16
C GLY A 9 37.51 -13.23 50.51
N ARG A 10 38.64 -12.58 50.77
CA ARG A 10 38.73 -11.12 50.91
C ARG A 10 38.53 -10.47 49.54
N ARG A 11 37.55 -9.58 49.46
CA ARG A 11 37.27 -8.73 48.30
C ARG A 11 38.37 -7.66 48.20
N PRO A 12 39.02 -7.46 47.04
CA PRO A 12 39.96 -6.36 46.87
C PRO A 12 39.23 -5.00 46.92
N PRO A 13 39.90 -3.93 47.40
CA PRO A 13 39.31 -2.59 47.42
C PRO A 13 39.11 -2.06 45.99
N SER A 14 37.96 -1.42 45.76
CA SER A 14 37.65 -0.71 44.52
C SER A 14 38.64 0.42 44.28
N PRO A 15 39.15 0.61 43.04
CA PRO A 15 39.94 1.79 42.71
C PRO A 15 39.05 3.04 42.77
N GLU A 16 39.56 4.05 43.46
CA GLU A 16 38.95 5.36 43.64
C GLU A 16 38.73 6.07 42.30
N ARG A 17 37.60 6.77 42.20
CA ARG A 17 37.25 7.64 41.07
C ARG A 17 38.24 8.81 41.01
N PRO A 18 38.78 9.17 39.83
CA PRO A 18 39.30 10.50 39.64
C PRO A 18 38.14 11.51 39.62
N GLU A 19 38.21 12.43 40.58
CA GLU A 19 37.48 13.69 40.60
C GLU A 19 37.92 14.60 39.44
N GLU A 20 36.92 15.31 38.91
CA GLU A 20 36.98 16.65 38.31
C GLU A 20 37.73 16.88 36.99
N ALA A 21 36.94 17.28 35.98
CA ALA A 21 37.23 18.51 35.24
C ALA A 21 35.90 19.16 34.85
N GLU A 22 35.50 20.18 35.62
CA GLU A 22 34.45 21.13 35.27
C GLU A 22 34.85 21.82 33.96
N SER A 23 34.07 21.55 32.90
CA SER A 23 34.28 22.14 31.58
C SER A 23 33.57 23.50 31.53
N PRO A 24 34.26 24.60 31.16
CA PRO A 24 33.65 25.92 31.13
C PRO A 24 32.55 25.98 30.05
N ALA A 25 31.40 26.50 30.47
CA ALA A 25 30.23 26.74 29.64
C ALA A 25 30.57 27.49 28.34
N ALA A 26 30.36 26.82 27.21
CA ALA A 26 30.38 27.45 25.89
C ALA A 26 29.15 28.37 25.72
N PRO A 27 29.28 29.49 24.98
CA PRO A 27 28.19 30.43 24.77
C PRO A 27 27.03 29.78 24.03
N ARG A 28 25.81 30.06 24.53
CA ARG A 28 24.54 29.73 23.90
C ARG A 28 24.42 30.43 22.54
N SER A 29 24.87 29.75 21.48
CA SER A 29 24.44 30.07 20.12
C SER A 29 22.98 29.65 19.96
N LEU A 30 22.09 30.64 20.01
CA LEU A 30 20.74 30.59 19.45
C LEU A 30 20.86 30.39 17.92
N LEU A 31 21.12 29.16 17.49
CA LEU A 31 20.80 28.76 16.13
C LEU A 31 19.33 28.33 16.12
N ALA A 32 18.50 29.26 15.65
CA ALA A 32 17.15 28.97 15.22
C ALA A 32 17.19 27.76 14.28
N LEU A 33 16.67 26.62 14.75
CA LEU A 33 16.20 25.55 13.88
C LEU A 33 15.04 26.14 13.07
N GLN A 34 15.38 26.71 11.92
CA GLN A 34 14.42 26.83 10.83
C GLN A 34 14.03 25.41 10.46
N THR A 35 12.88 24.98 10.93
CA THR A 35 12.12 23.88 10.37
C THR A 35 11.87 24.25 8.90
N THR A 36 12.74 23.78 8.01
CA THR A 36 12.46 23.78 6.58
C THR A 36 11.17 23.01 6.39
N ALA A 37 10.10 23.76 6.12
CA ALA A 37 8.83 23.25 5.67
C ALA A 37 9.10 22.15 4.63
N GLY A 38 8.60 20.96 4.93
CA GLY A 38 8.72 19.81 4.06
C GLY A 38 8.28 20.19 2.66
N ASN A 39 9.22 20.06 1.71
CA ASN A 39 8.92 20.00 0.30
C ASN A 39 7.82 18.96 0.12
N GLN A 40 6.60 19.42 -0.14
CA GLN A 40 5.59 18.60 -0.77
C GLN A 40 6.10 18.33 -2.19
N ALA A 41 6.88 17.26 -2.35
CA ALA A 41 7.16 16.70 -3.65
C ALA A 41 5.82 16.14 -4.16
N THR A 42 5.11 16.97 -4.94
CA THR A 42 4.06 16.51 -5.83
C THR A 42 4.69 15.51 -6.79
N VAL A 43 4.51 14.22 -6.50
CA VAL A 43 4.90 13.15 -7.40
C VAL A 43 4.06 13.33 -8.66
N SER A 44 4.71 13.86 -9.70
CA SER A 44 4.13 14.07 -11.02
C SER A 44 3.92 12.71 -11.66
N TRP A 45 2.71 12.17 -11.54
CA TRP A 45 2.27 11.05 -12.34
C TRP A 45 2.28 11.48 -13.81
N VAL A 46 2.97 10.70 -14.66
CA VAL A 46 3.06 10.80 -16.13
C VAL A 46 4.21 11.64 -16.71
N ARG A 47 5.43 11.07 -16.71
CA ARG A 47 6.39 11.16 -17.83
C ARG A 47 7.44 10.06 -17.66
N GLY A 48 7.29 8.93 -18.35
CA GLY A 48 8.37 7.93 -18.39
C GLY A 48 8.02 6.47 -18.67
N ALA A 49 6.75 6.09 -18.83
CA ALA A 49 6.39 4.70 -19.15
C ALA A 49 6.26 4.42 -20.67
N GLU A 50 6.81 5.30 -21.52
CA GLU A 50 6.94 5.04 -22.96
C GLU A 50 8.29 4.41 -23.31
N GLN A 51 8.67 3.27 -22.73
CA GLN A 51 9.73 2.45 -23.35
C GLN A 51 9.44 0.95 -23.24
N ARG A 52 9.04 0.41 -24.41
CA ARG A 52 9.15 -0.99 -24.87
C ARG A 52 8.29 -2.02 -24.15
N THR A 53 6.98 -1.97 -24.39
CA THR A 53 6.19 -3.20 -24.46
C THR A 53 6.54 -3.95 -25.75
N ARG A 54 7.15 -5.13 -25.61
CA ARG A 54 7.18 -6.13 -26.68
C ARG A 54 5.72 -6.44 -27.06
N LEU A 55 5.41 -6.28 -28.34
CA LEU A 55 4.14 -6.64 -28.94
C LEU A 55 3.87 -8.13 -28.68
N VAL A 56 2.94 -8.41 -27.77
CA VAL A 56 2.30 -9.73 -27.69
C VAL A 56 1.22 -9.75 -28.78
N PRO A 57 1.12 -10.79 -29.62
CA PRO A 57 0.09 -10.86 -30.65
C PRO A 57 -1.30 -10.85 -30.00
N VAL A 58 -2.08 -9.82 -30.34
CA VAL A 58 -3.51 -9.71 -30.03
C VAL A 58 -4.23 -10.86 -30.70
N VAL A 59 -4.79 -11.77 -29.89
CA VAL A 59 -5.81 -12.71 -30.34
C VAL A 59 -7.07 -11.88 -30.55
N GLN A 60 -7.40 -11.58 -31.81
CA GLN A 60 -8.69 -10.98 -32.17
C GLN A 60 -9.80 -11.97 -31.82
N ARG A 61 -10.48 -11.73 -30.70
CA ARG A 61 -11.70 -12.43 -30.33
C ARG A 61 -12.84 -11.71 -31.03
N LEU A 62 -13.46 -12.39 -32.00
CA LEU A 62 -14.65 -11.94 -32.71
C LEU A 62 -15.75 -11.61 -31.70
N GLU A 63 -16.15 -10.34 -31.61
CA GLU A 63 -17.38 -9.95 -30.91
C GLU A 63 -18.58 -10.25 -31.82
N PRO A 64 -19.68 -10.82 -31.31
CA PRO A 64 -20.87 -11.01 -32.11
C PRO A 64 -21.56 -9.65 -32.35
N GLU A 65 -21.67 -9.26 -33.62
CA GLU A 65 -22.57 -8.19 -34.06
C GLU A 65 -24.02 -8.60 -33.74
N TRP A 66 -24.65 -7.88 -32.82
CA TRP A 66 -26.08 -7.96 -32.57
C TRP A 66 -26.75 -6.79 -33.29
N THR A 67 -27.58 -7.10 -34.30
CA THR A 67 -28.43 -6.12 -34.98
C THR A 67 -29.79 -6.05 -34.27
N ASP A 68 -30.11 -4.90 -33.68
CA ASP A 68 -31.41 -4.62 -33.08
C ASP A 68 -32.42 -4.23 -34.18
N ASP A 69 -33.39 -5.11 -34.45
CA ASP A 69 -34.56 -4.82 -35.28
C ASP A 69 -35.72 -4.43 -34.36
N THR A 70 -36.05 -3.14 -34.34
CA THR A 70 -37.07 -2.54 -33.47
C THR A 70 -38.44 -2.56 -34.13
N GLY A 71 -39.34 -3.41 -33.61
CA GLY A 71 -40.75 -3.41 -33.97
C GLY A 71 -41.66 -3.64 -32.76
N ASP A 72 -42.60 -2.71 -32.60
CA ASP A 72 -43.86 -2.80 -31.85
C ASP A 72 -43.86 -2.44 -30.35
N GLN A 73 -44.62 -1.38 -30.05
CA GLN A 73 -44.85 -0.81 -28.73
C GLN A 73 -46.24 -1.18 -28.24
N GLY A 74 -46.33 -2.24 -27.44
CA GLY A 74 -47.56 -2.60 -26.72
C GLY A 74 -47.23 -3.50 -25.55
N GLU A 75 -47.48 -3.04 -24.32
CA GLU A 75 -47.49 -3.85 -23.09
C GLU A 75 -46.17 -4.55 -22.69
N ALA A 76 -45.01 -4.05 -23.15
CA ALA A 76 -43.69 -4.67 -22.95
C ALA A 76 -42.90 -4.20 -21.70
N GLY A 77 -43.47 -3.38 -20.81
CA GLY A 77 -42.72 -2.73 -19.71
C GLY A 77 -42.07 -3.70 -18.72
N GLU A 78 -42.82 -4.68 -18.20
CA GLU A 78 -42.31 -5.61 -17.18
C GLU A 78 -41.44 -6.74 -17.79
N ALA A 79 -41.78 -7.19 -19.01
CA ALA A 79 -40.99 -8.23 -19.69
C ALA A 79 -39.62 -7.69 -20.16
N GLN A 80 -39.54 -6.43 -20.56
CA GLN A 80 -38.30 -5.79 -20.99
C GLN A 80 -37.36 -5.49 -19.81
N GLU A 81 -37.89 -5.12 -18.64
CA GLU A 81 -37.07 -4.95 -17.41
C GLU A 81 -36.49 -6.28 -16.90
N LEU A 82 -37.23 -7.39 -17.02
CA LEU A 82 -36.74 -8.74 -16.70
C LEU A 82 -35.68 -9.25 -17.69
N GLN A 83 -35.80 -8.91 -18.97
CA GLN A 83 -34.79 -9.24 -19.98
C GLN A 83 -33.52 -8.42 -19.81
N ASP A 84 -33.61 -7.15 -19.42
CA ASP A 84 -32.44 -6.30 -19.18
C ASP A 84 -31.61 -6.78 -17.97
N ARG A 85 -32.28 -7.34 -16.94
CA ARG A 85 -31.63 -8.02 -15.80
C ARG A 85 -30.92 -9.32 -16.16
N SER A 86 -31.22 -9.90 -17.33
CA SER A 86 -30.64 -11.15 -17.81
C SER A 86 -29.43 -10.94 -18.71
N ARG A 87 -29.16 -9.70 -19.12
CA ARG A 87 -27.99 -9.37 -19.96
C ARG A 87 -26.71 -9.36 -19.11
N PRO A 88 -25.62 -10.00 -19.58
CA PRO A 88 -24.33 -9.92 -18.92
C PRO A 88 -23.89 -8.46 -18.78
N ARG A 89 -23.37 -8.09 -17.60
CA ARG A 89 -22.93 -6.71 -17.37
C ARG A 89 -21.80 -6.34 -18.32
N THR A 90 -21.92 -5.18 -18.96
CA THR A 90 -20.89 -4.67 -19.87
C THR A 90 -19.69 -4.12 -19.09
N LYS A 91 -18.56 -3.98 -19.78
CA LYS A 91 -17.33 -3.41 -19.22
C LYS A 91 -17.54 -1.99 -18.70
N ASP A 92 -18.30 -1.16 -19.42
CA ASP A 92 -18.56 0.22 -19.04
C ASP A 92 -19.54 0.33 -17.86
N GLN A 93 -20.54 -0.56 -17.77
CA GLN A 93 -21.37 -0.68 -16.58
C GLN A 93 -20.53 -1.05 -15.35
N ALA A 94 -19.61 -2.00 -15.47
CA ALA A 94 -18.71 -2.35 -14.37
C ALA A 94 -17.79 -1.18 -13.98
N ARG A 95 -17.27 -0.41 -14.94
CA ARG A 95 -16.47 0.80 -14.68
C ARG A 95 -17.27 1.88 -13.96
N ALA A 96 -18.56 2.04 -14.29
CA ALA A 96 -19.45 2.99 -13.64
C ALA A 96 -19.74 2.61 -12.17
N MET A 97 -19.59 1.33 -11.82
CA MET A 97 -19.73 0.84 -10.44
C MET A 97 -18.46 0.97 -9.59
N VAL A 98 -17.32 1.31 -10.20
CA VAL A 98 -16.06 1.54 -9.47
C VAL A 98 -16.18 2.88 -8.72
N ASP A 99 -15.70 2.89 -7.48
CA ASP A 99 -15.70 4.11 -6.66
C ASP A 99 -14.99 5.27 -7.38
N GLY A 100 -15.54 6.48 -7.22
CA GLY A 100 -15.12 7.65 -7.97
C GLY A 100 -13.67 8.06 -7.74
N HIS A 101 -13.13 7.79 -6.54
CA HIS A 101 -11.76 8.14 -6.17
C HIS A 101 -10.69 7.24 -6.79
N VAL A 102 -11.12 6.10 -7.33
CA VAL A 102 -10.23 5.05 -7.80
C VAL A 102 -9.90 5.25 -9.27
N GLN A 103 -8.60 5.37 -9.59
CA GLN A 103 -8.12 5.57 -10.97
C GLN A 103 -6.89 4.72 -11.32
N PRO A 104 -6.78 4.22 -12.58
CA PRO A 104 -7.83 4.24 -13.61
C PRO A 104 -8.93 3.21 -13.30
N ARG A 105 -10.21 3.59 -13.47
CA ARG A 105 -11.36 2.70 -13.15
C ARG A 105 -11.33 1.37 -13.90
N SER A 106 -10.73 1.32 -15.08
CA SER A 106 -10.60 0.10 -15.87
C SER A 106 -9.76 -0.98 -15.19
N CYS A 107 -8.92 -0.62 -14.22
CA CYS A 107 -8.10 -1.57 -13.48
C CYS A 107 -8.82 -2.24 -12.30
N PHE A 108 -10.04 -1.79 -11.98
CA PHE A 108 -10.83 -2.27 -10.85
C PHE A 108 -12.08 -3.00 -11.30
N ILE A 109 -12.00 -3.63 -12.46
CA ILE A 109 -13.05 -4.49 -13.00
C ILE A 109 -12.46 -5.84 -13.39
N GLU A 110 -13.23 -6.91 -13.18
CA GLU A 110 -12.85 -8.26 -13.59
C GLU A 110 -14.02 -8.95 -14.29
N TYR A 111 -13.70 -9.88 -15.19
CA TYR A 111 -14.70 -10.68 -15.89
C TYR A 111 -15.09 -11.88 -15.04
N GLU A 112 -16.37 -11.98 -14.68
CA GLU A 112 -16.93 -13.02 -13.81
C GLU A 112 -17.51 -14.21 -14.59
N GLY A 113 -17.50 -14.14 -15.92
CA GLY A 113 -17.95 -15.21 -16.81
C GLY A 113 -19.05 -14.76 -17.76
N SER A 114 -19.41 -15.64 -18.71
CA SER A 114 -20.34 -15.31 -19.80
C SER A 114 -21.76 -14.97 -19.35
N ARG A 115 -22.18 -15.48 -18.19
CA ARG A 115 -23.52 -15.22 -17.64
C ARG A 115 -23.62 -13.92 -16.84
N ALA A 116 -22.57 -13.57 -16.09
CA ALA A 116 -22.56 -12.38 -15.22
C ALA A 116 -21.96 -11.15 -15.93
N GLY A 117 -21.04 -11.35 -16.86
CA GLY A 117 -20.30 -10.29 -17.54
C GLY A 117 -19.16 -9.76 -16.69
N TRP A 118 -19.01 -8.44 -16.68
CA TRP A 118 -17.97 -7.73 -15.93
C TRP A 118 -18.47 -7.28 -14.55
N ARG A 119 -17.60 -7.18 -13.55
CA ARG A 119 -17.95 -6.56 -12.26
C ARG A 119 -16.83 -5.69 -11.72
N ALA A 120 -17.21 -4.71 -10.90
CA ALA A 120 -16.25 -3.96 -10.09
C ALA A 120 -15.62 -4.84 -9.02
N ILE A 121 -14.37 -4.54 -8.67
CA ILE A 121 -13.61 -5.24 -7.64
C ILE A 121 -13.67 -4.41 -6.35
N PRO A 122 -14.42 -4.86 -5.32
CA PRO A 122 -14.54 -4.10 -4.08
C PRO A 122 -13.27 -4.20 -3.21
N GLY A 123 -12.99 -3.16 -2.43
CA GLY A 123 -12.05 -3.21 -1.30
C GLY A 123 -10.57 -3.38 -1.67
N THR A 124 -10.16 -2.89 -2.84
CA THR A 124 -8.81 -3.13 -3.39
C THR A 124 -8.02 -1.86 -3.74
N GLY A 125 -8.60 -0.68 -3.47
CA GLY A 125 -8.01 0.63 -3.80
C GLY A 125 -6.57 0.78 -3.32
N CYS A 126 -6.32 0.49 -2.03
CA CYS A 126 -5.00 0.68 -1.42
C CYS A 126 -3.89 -0.15 -2.06
N ALA A 127 -4.07 -1.46 -2.21
CA ALA A 127 -3.05 -2.34 -2.77
C ALA A 127 -2.79 -2.03 -4.24
N HIS A 128 -3.86 -1.76 -4.99
CA HIS A 128 -3.71 -1.42 -6.40
C HIS A 128 -3.00 -0.09 -6.60
N TRP A 129 -3.35 0.93 -5.81
CA TRP A 129 -2.64 2.21 -5.79
C TRP A 129 -1.16 1.99 -5.48
N VAL A 130 -0.83 1.27 -4.39
CA VAL A 130 0.57 0.98 -4.02
C VAL A 130 1.32 0.25 -5.15
N ALA A 131 0.68 -0.72 -5.82
CA ALA A 131 1.30 -1.45 -6.92
C ALA A 131 1.68 -0.53 -8.08
N HIS A 132 0.79 0.37 -8.48
CA HIS A 132 1.09 1.40 -9.47
C HIS A 132 2.21 2.33 -9.03
N GLN A 133 2.19 2.76 -7.77
CA GLN A 133 3.17 3.65 -7.20
C GLN A 133 4.60 3.10 -7.27
N ARG A 134 4.73 1.78 -7.12
CA ARG A 134 6.01 1.07 -7.11
C ARG A 134 6.53 0.68 -8.49
N GLY A 135 5.72 0.81 -9.54
CA GLY A 135 6.21 0.72 -10.92
C GLY A 135 6.64 -0.67 -11.41
N GLY A 136 5.99 -1.76 -10.99
CA GLY A 136 6.29 -3.10 -11.50
C GLY A 136 5.04 -3.97 -11.70
N PRO A 137 4.78 -4.50 -12.92
CA PRO A 137 3.79 -5.55 -13.11
C PRO A 137 4.37 -6.88 -12.64
N THR A 138 3.76 -7.51 -11.63
CA THR A 138 4.37 -8.67 -10.95
C THR A 138 3.34 -9.76 -10.65
N GLY A 139 2.45 -10.05 -11.61
CA GLY A 139 1.56 -11.19 -11.46
C GLY A 139 0.99 -11.70 -12.77
N THR A 140 0.69 -13.00 -12.80
CA THR A 140 -0.12 -13.65 -13.83
C THR A 140 -1.58 -13.85 -13.38
N SER A 141 -1.87 -13.64 -12.10
CA SER A 141 -3.18 -13.76 -11.46
C SER A 141 -3.47 -12.53 -10.60
N ASN A 142 -4.76 -12.20 -10.44
CA ASN A 142 -5.22 -11.08 -9.61
C ASN A 142 -4.53 -9.75 -9.98
N VAL A 143 -4.35 -9.54 -11.28
CA VAL A 143 -3.79 -8.32 -11.86
C VAL A 143 -4.83 -7.54 -12.62
N CYS A 144 -4.69 -6.22 -12.61
CA CYS A 144 -5.51 -5.34 -13.43
C CYS A 144 -5.12 -5.44 -14.92
N GLU A 145 -5.82 -4.71 -15.79
CA GLU A 145 -5.53 -4.68 -17.24
C GLU A 145 -4.10 -4.24 -17.57
N LEU A 146 -3.46 -3.50 -16.66
CA LEU A 146 -2.08 -3.04 -16.79
C LEU A 146 -1.05 -4.00 -16.14
N GLY A 147 -1.50 -5.16 -15.62
CA GLY A 147 -0.62 -6.17 -15.03
C GLY A 147 -0.23 -5.92 -13.55
N PHE A 148 -0.86 -4.96 -12.87
CA PHE A 148 -0.57 -4.64 -11.47
C PHE A 148 -1.48 -5.41 -10.52
N LYS A 149 -0.91 -5.92 -9.42
CA LYS A 149 -1.67 -6.60 -8.36
C LYS A 149 -2.66 -5.63 -7.72
N TYR A 150 -3.92 -6.04 -7.58
CA TYR A 150 -4.94 -5.23 -6.89
C TYR A 150 -5.34 -5.79 -5.52
N ARG A 151 -5.00 -7.05 -5.19
CA ARG A 151 -5.29 -7.63 -3.87
C ARG A 151 -4.15 -7.39 -2.88
N VAL A 152 -4.48 -7.02 -1.65
CA VAL A 152 -3.49 -6.80 -0.57
C VAL A 152 -2.62 -8.02 -0.35
N THR A 153 -3.22 -9.20 -0.18
CA THR A 153 -2.50 -10.46 0.07
C THR A 153 -1.50 -10.78 -1.03
N GLU A 154 -1.90 -10.59 -2.29
CA GLU A 154 -1.07 -10.83 -3.47
C GLU A 154 0.08 -9.83 -3.60
N LEU A 155 -0.20 -8.56 -3.31
CA LEU A 155 0.84 -7.53 -3.27
C LEU A 155 1.86 -7.89 -2.20
N LEU A 156 1.43 -8.15 -0.96
CA LEU A 156 2.35 -8.46 0.14
C LEU A 156 3.14 -9.75 -0.09
N ALA A 157 2.52 -10.78 -0.69
CA ALA A 157 3.21 -12.02 -1.06
C ALA A 157 4.32 -11.80 -2.11
N SER A 158 4.24 -10.73 -2.90
CA SER A 158 5.30 -10.35 -3.85
C SER A 158 6.44 -9.55 -3.21
N LEU A 159 6.36 -9.24 -1.91
CA LEU A 159 7.32 -8.41 -1.20
C LEU A 159 8.01 -9.19 -0.09
N THR A 160 9.24 -8.79 0.24
CA THR A 160 9.94 -9.32 1.41
C THR A 160 9.46 -8.60 2.67
N GLN A 161 8.86 -9.34 3.60
CA GLN A 161 8.59 -8.82 4.94
C GLN A 161 9.92 -8.57 5.66
N ARG A 162 10.16 -7.31 6.02
CA ARG A 162 11.39 -6.88 6.70
C ARG A 162 11.27 -6.88 8.20
N SER A 163 10.07 -6.55 8.71
CA SER A 163 9.76 -6.64 10.12
C SER A 163 8.27 -6.88 10.34
N ALA A 164 7.95 -7.55 11.44
CA ALA A 164 6.59 -7.64 11.96
C ALA A 164 6.10 -6.33 12.59
N ASP A 165 7.02 -5.39 12.86
CA ASP A 165 6.77 -4.08 13.46
C ASP A 165 7.35 -2.93 12.60
N LEU A 166 7.27 -1.69 13.12
CA LEU A 166 7.78 -0.49 12.47
C LEU A 166 9.28 -0.25 12.61
N GLN A 167 10.03 -1.04 13.39
CA GLN A 167 11.41 -0.68 13.77
C GLN A 167 12.36 -0.64 12.57
N SER A 168 12.07 -1.44 11.54
CA SER A 168 12.84 -1.43 10.31
C SER A 168 12.34 -0.43 9.27
N ALA A 169 11.26 0.33 9.52
CA ALA A 169 10.65 1.22 8.53
C ALA A 169 11.65 2.19 7.88
N ARG A 170 11.59 2.26 6.55
CA ARG A 170 12.27 3.26 5.72
C ARG A 170 11.25 3.93 4.81
N VAL A 171 11.54 5.17 4.42
CA VAL A 171 10.75 5.86 3.37
C VAL A 171 10.80 5.05 2.08
N GLY A 172 9.65 4.84 1.45
CA GLY A 172 9.48 4.01 0.26
C GLY A 172 9.13 2.55 0.53
N ASP A 173 9.29 2.06 1.77
CA ASP A 173 8.77 0.73 2.15
C ASP A 173 7.24 0.71 2.11
N VAL A 174 6.67 -0.49 2.00
CA VAL A 174 5.23 -0.73 2.15
C VAL A 174 4.91 -1.06 3.59
N TRP A 175 3.95 -0.32 4.15
CA TRP A 175 3.32 -0.61 5.42
C TRP A 175 2.07 -1.47 5.20
N SER A 176 1.82 -2.42 6.10
CA SER A 176 0.56 -3.17 6.18
C SER A 176 -0.06 -3.03 7.56
N ALA A 177 -1.37 -2.82 7.59
CA ALA A 177 -2.17 -2.96 8.81
C ALA A 177 -2.08 -4.39 9.36
N SER A 178 -2.24 -4.51 10.68
CA SER A 178 -2.37 -5.81 11.35
C SER A 178 -3.49 -6.63 10.72
N GLY A 179 -3.21 -7.89 10.37
CA GLY A 179 -4.17 -8.75 9.66
C GLY A 179 -4.25 -8.53 8.14
N SER A 180 -3.36 -7.72 7.55
CA SER A 180 -3.19 -7.58 6.10
C SER A 180 -4.46 -7.12 5.36
N SER A 181 -5.27 -6.27 6.02
CA SER A 181 -6.50 -5.72 5.45
C SER A 181 -6.27 -4.43 4.65
N HIS A 182 -5.15 -3.75 4.87
CA HIS A 182 -4.86 -2.44 4.28
C HIS A 182 -3.36 -2.21 4.14
N VAL A 183 -2.97 -1.42 3.14
CA VAL A 183 -1.56 -1.13 2.85
C VAL A 183 -1.35 0.33 2.45
N GLY A 184 -0.09 0.78 2.48
CA GLY A 184 0.32 2.09 1.98
C GLY A 184 1.83 2.21 1.86
N ILE A 185 2.30 3.33 1.32
CA ILE A 185 3.73 3.64 1.20
C ILE A 185 4.14 4.53 2.37
N ILE A 186 5.24 4.16 3.03
CA ILE A 186 5.83 4.97 4.09
C ILE A 186 6.48 6.20 3.45
N ARG A 187 5.97 7.39 3.80
CA ARG A 187 6.48 8.69 3.33
C ARG A 187 7.38 9.39 4.35
N ALA A 188 7.18 9.12 5.64
CA ALA A 188 8.05 9.61 6.71
C ALA A 188 8.17 8.60 7.85
N VAL A 189 9.29 8.65 8.57
CA VAL A 189 9.56 7.81 9.75
C VAL A 189 9.93 8.72 10.91
N THR A 190 9.17 8.63 12.00
CA THR A 190 9.42 9.38 13.23
C THR A 190 10.11 8.45 14.24
N ARG A 191 11.17 8.93 14.88
CA ARG A 191 11.95 8.19 15.87
C ARG A 191 11.97 8.91 17.21
N GLU A 192 12.17 8.16 18.30
CA GLU A 192 12.45 8.74 19.63
C GLU A 192 13.72 9.59 19.59
N ASP A 193 13.89 10.48 20.57
CA ASP A 193 15.13 11.24 20.75
C ASP A 193 16.31 10.27 20.88
N GLY A 194 17.37 10.51 20.11
CA GLY A 194 18.51 9.59 19.97
C GLY A 194 18.34 8.52 18.87
N GLY A 195 17.21 8.48 18.16
CA GLY A 195 17.04 7.75 16.89
C GLY A 195 16.93 6.22 17.01
N ALA A 196 17.04 5.67 18.21
CA ALA A 196 17.13 4.23 18.45
C ALA A 196 15.84 3.48 18.06
N ARG A 197 14.67 4.09 18.27
CA ARG A 197 13.37 3.45 18.09
C ARG A 197 12.47 4.25 17.16
N VAL A 198 11.79 3.55 16.25
CA VAL A 198 10.70 4.13 15.45
C VAL A 198 9.43 4.19 16.31
N VAL A 199 8.85 5.38 16.44
CA VAL A 199 7.59 5.60 17.20
C VAL A 199 6.37 5.62 16.30
N SER A 200 6.52 6.13 15.08
CA SER A 200 5.44 6.20 14.11
C SER A 200 5.96 6.36 12.69
N VAL A 201 5.09 6.09 11.73
CA VAL A 201 5.32 6.31 10.31
C VAL A 201 4.16 7.10 9.72
N SER A 202 4.44 8.01 8.79
CA SER A 202 3.42 8.63 7.94
C SER A 202 3.24 7.76 6.70
N VAL A 203 2.05 7.21 6.51
CA VAL A 203 1.72 6.26 5.45
C VAL A 203 0.75 6.93 4.49
N GLU A 204 1.11 6.99 3.22
CA GLU A 204 0.23 7.41 2.14
C GLU A 204 -0.46 6.19 1.53
N ASN A 205 -1.79 6.25 1.39
CA ASN A 205 -2.60 5.16 0.85
C ASN A 205 -3.87 5.66 0.20
N ASP A 206 -4.46 4.84 -0.66
CA ASP A 206 -5.81 5.05 -1.16
C ASP A 206 -6.84 4.47 -0.17
N SER A 207 -7.58 5.35 0.49
CA SER A 207 -8.51 5.03 1.57
C SER A 207 -9.94 5.17 1.09
N SER A 208 -10.66 4.05 1.02
CA SER A 208 -12.10 4.06 0.70
C SER A 208 -12.91 4.85 1.74
N ALA A 209 -12.52 4.78 3.02
CA ALA A 209 -13.16 5.56 4.09
C ALA A 209 -12.95 7.08 3.94
N SER A 210 -11.90 7.50 3.22
CA SER A 210 -11.60 8.91 2.98
C SER A 210 -11.95 9.36 1.57
N GLY A 211 -12.41 8.46 0.71
CA GLY A 211 -12.72 8.75 -0.69
C GLY A 211 -11.49 9.17 -1.50
N GLY A 212 -10.32 8.60 -1.23
CA GLY A 212 -9.12 8.84 -2.04
C GLY A 212 -7.79 8.71 -1.30
N VAL A 213 -6.74 9.22 -1.95
CA VAL A 213 -5.37 9.17 -1.44
C VAL A 213 -5.20 10.12 -0.25
N VAL A 214 -4.80 9.56 0.89
CA VAL A 214 -4.56 10.29 2.14
C VAL A 214 -3.25 9.88 2.77
N THR A 215 -2.71 10.74 3.62
CA THR A 215 -1.57 10.41 4.49
C THR A 215 -2.06 10.30 5.93
N GLN A 216 -1.71 9.20 6.60
CA GLN A 216 -2.10 8.91 7.98
C GLN A 216 -0.90 8.49 8.81
N THR A 217 -0.86 8.90 10.08
CA THR A 217 0.16 8.43 11.03
C THR A 217 -0.23 7.05 11.56
N LYS A 218 0.72 6.11 11.54
CA LYS A 218 0.57 4.75 12.08
C LYS A 218 1.64 4.49 13.13
N THR A 219 1.25 3.80 14.20
CA THR A 219 2.13 3.46 15.35
C THR A 219 2.37 1.96 15.47
N ASP A 220 1.71 1.15 14.63
CA ASP A 220 1.81 -0.29 14.57
C ASP A 220 1.73 -0.77 13.10
N GLY A 221 1.85 -2.08 12.90
CA GLY A 221 1.80 -2.74 11.59
C GLY A 221 3.16 -3.30 11.15
N SER A 222 3.15 -4.01 10.02
CA SER A 222 4.33 -4.68 9.48
C SER A 222 4.93 -3.93 8.30
N VAL A 223 6.24 -4.10 8.09
CA VAL A 223 7.01 -3.40 7.06
C VAL A 223 7.51 -4.38 6.00
N TYR A 224 7.31 -4.01 4.73
CA TYR A 224 7.66 -4.80 3.56
C TYR A 224 8.54 -3.96 2.60
N GLY A 225 9.63 -4.56 2.11
CA GLY A 225 10.58 -3.91 1.20
C GLY A 225 10.41 -4.33 -0.27
N GLY A 226 11.30 -3.88 -1.15
CA GLY A 226 11.57 -4.58 -2.41
C GLY A 226 12.33 -5.88 -2.14
N ALA A 227 12.05 -6.90 -2.95
CA ALA A 227 12.88 -8.12 -3.00
C ALA A 227 14.29 -7.80 -3.55
#